data_AF-A0A084H2N4-F1
#
_entry.id   AF-A0A084H2N4-F1
#
_cell.length_a   1.000
_cell.length_b   1.000
_cell.length_c   1.000
_cell.angle_alpha   90.00
_cell.angle_beta   90.00
_cell.angle_gamma   90.00
#
_symmetry.space_group_name_H-M   'P 1'
#
loop_
_entity.id
_entity.type
_entity.pdbx_description
1 polymer ?
#
loop_
_entity_poly.entity_id
_entity_poly.type
_entity_poly.pdbx_seq_one_letter_code
_entity_poly.pdbx_strand_id
1 'polypeptide(L)'
;MKKGPFFVKIWSNGQVMIPSYIRKKLNIQSGERVIVRTDGRTIQLMKNDSSTFENETIISSKGTVTIPSEIRNLCDIDVGEKLKIDWNEAMQKITFSLPDHMSTLSS
;
A
#
# COMPACT_ATOMS: atom_id res chain seq x y z
N MET A 1 23.76 0.45 -1.26
CA MET A 1 22.35 0.89 -1.34
C MET A 1 21.73 0.75 0.04
N LYS A 2 21.12 1.82 0.58
CA LYS A 2 20.56 1.83 1.94
C LYS A 2 19.44 0.79 2.06
N LYS A 3 19.72 -0.33 2.72
CA LYS A 3 18.75 -1.35 3.17
C LYS A 3 18.15 -0.86 4.49
N GLY A 4 17.32 0.18 4.43
CA GLY A 4 16.51 0.62 5.56
C GLY A 4 15.03 0.35 5.29
N PRO A 5 14.19 0.21 6.32
CA PRO A 5 12.75 0.20 6.12
C PRO A 5 12.33 1.49 5.42
N PHE A 6 11.56 1.35 4.35
CA PHE A 6 10.99 2.49 3.65
C PHE A 6 9.70 2.89 4.34
N PHE A 7 9.49 4.18 4.47
CA PHE A 7 8.28 4.72 5.09
C PHE A 7 7.66 5.77 4.19
N VAL A 8 6.35 5.83 4.25
CA VAL A 8 5.50 6.76 3.50
C VAL A 8 4.48 7.36 4.45
N LYS A 9 4.07 8.59 4.20
CA LYS A 9 3.03 9.25 4.98
C LYS A 9 1.70 9.07 4.28
N ILE A 10 0.65 8.73 5.03
CA ILE A 10 -0.72 8.85 4.52
C ILE A 10 -1.20 10.28 4.69
N TRP A 11 -1.68 10.89 3.62
CA TRP A 11 -2.12 12.29 3.60
C TRP A 11 -3.57 12.43 4.06
N SER A 12 -3.98 13.67 4.32
CA SER A 12 -5.33 14.01 4.82
C SER A 12 -6.46 13.53 3.91
N ASN A 13 -6.20 13.35 2.61
CA ASN A 13 -7.15 12.81 1.65
C ASN A 13 -7.09 11.28 1.52
N GLY A 14 -6.41 10.59 2.44
CA GLY A 14 -6.24 9.13 2.43
C GLY A 14 -5.26 8.63 1.36
N GLN A 15 -4.53 9.52 0.66
CA GLN A 15 -3.55 9.12 -0.34
C GLN A 15 -2.22 8.74 0.28
N VAL A 16 -1.57 7.75 -0.32
CA VAL A 16 -0.20 7.39 -0.03
C VAL A 16 0.62 7.40 -1.33
N MET A 17 1.86 7.87 -1.26
CA MET A 17 2.78 7.85 -2.39
C MET A 17 3.48 6.50 -2.49
N ILE A 18 3.45 5.90 -3.68
CA ILE A 18 4.27 4.73 -3.99
C ILE A 18 5.57 5.22 -4.65
N PRO A 19 6.73 5.05 -3.98
CA PRO A 19 8.02 5.43 -4.53
C PRO A 19 8.26 4.87 -5.94
N SER A 20 8.83 5.70 -6.82
CA SER A 20 9.03 5.35 -8.23
C SER A 20 9.87 4.08 -8.43
N TYR A 21 10.82 3.80 -7.54
CA TYR A 21 11.65 2.60 -7.63
C TYR A 21 10.85 1.31 -7.31
N ILE A 22 9.88 1.37 -6.38
CA ILE A 22 8.97 0.23 -6.09
C ILE A 22 8.06 0.03 -7.29
N ARG A 23 7.46 1.11 -7.80
CA ARG A 23 6.61 1.05 -9.00
C ARG A 23 7.35 0.43 -10.19
N LYS A 24 8.61 0.82 -10.42
CA LYS A 24 9.45 0.23 -11.48
C LYS A 24 9.71 -1.27 -11.25
N LYS A 25 10.04 -1.68 -10.03
CA LYS A 25 10.28 -3.09 -9.67
C LYS A 25 9.04 -3.96 -9.88
N LEU A 26 7.86 -3.42 -9.61
CA LEU A 26 6.57 -4.10 -9.79
C LEU A 26 5.91 -3.81 -11.13
N ASN A 27 6.59 -3.13 -12.06
CA ASN A 27 6.01 -2.68 -13.32
C ASN A 27 4.62 -2.03 -13.17
N ILE A 28 4.42 -1.22 -12.12
CA ILE A 28 3.18 -0.49 -11.85
C ILE A 28 3.23 0.86 -12.55
N GLN A 29 2.25 1.13 -13.40
CA GLN A 29 2.18 2.34 -14.20
C GLN A 29 1.13 3.33 -13.67
N SER A 30 1.30 4.60 -14.00
CA SER A 30 0.26 5.59 -13.75
C SER A 30 -0.96 5.32 -14.65
N GLY A 31 -2.16 5.53 -14.12
CA GLY A 31 -3.41 5.16 -14.80
C GLY A 31 -3.79 3.70 -14.64
N GLU A 32 -2.93 2.88 -14.03
CA GLU A 32 -3.20 1.47 -13.83
C GLU A 32 -4.17 1.23 -12.67
N ARG A 33 -5.06 0.25 -12.86
CA ARG A 33 -6.03 -0.18 -11.85
C ARG A 33 -5.38 -1.18 -10.90
N VAL A 34 -5.52 -0.92 -9.61
CA VAL A 34 -5.02 -1.78 -8.53
C VAL A 34 -6.12 -2.04 -7.52
N ILE A 35 -6.05 -3.19 -6.87
CA ILE A 35 -6.99 -3.57 -5.83
C ILE A 35 -6.36 -3.25 -4.48
N VAL A 36 -7.13 -2.57 -3.62
CA VAL A 36 -6.78 -2.36 -2.21
C VAL A 36 -7.48 -3.42 -1.38
N ARG A 37 -6.73 -4.17 -0.57
CA ARG A 37 -7.27 -5.15 0.38
C ARG A 37 -6.68 -4.93 1.77
N THR A 38 -7.28 -5.58 2.75
CA THR A 38 -6.76 -5.66 4.11
C THR A 38 -6.98 -7.04 4.70
N ASP A 39 -6.09 -7.45 5.59
CA ASP A 39 -6.25 -8.59 6.50
C ASP A 39 -6.67 -8.16 7.93
N GLY A 40 -7.04 -6.88 8.10
CA GLY A 40 -7.37 -6.25 9.38
C GLY A 40 -6.16 -5.67 10.12
N ARG A 41 -4.94 -5.82 9.60
CA ARG A 41 -3.71 -5.24 10.20
C ARG A 41 -2.86 -4.51 9.17
N THR A 42 -2.87 -4.98 7.94
CA THR A 42 -2.05 -4.45 6.86
C THR A 42 -2.89 -4.12 5.64
N ILE A 43 -2.47 -3.09 4.91
CA ILE A 43 -3.09 -2.70 3.64
C ILE A 43 -2.27 -3.32 2.52
N GLN A 44 -2.92 -4.05 1.63
CA GLN A 44 -2.30 -4.74 0.52
C GLN A 44 -2.77 -4.14 -0.81
N LEU A 45 -1.83 -3.75 -1.65
CA LEU A 45 -2.08 -3.34 -3.03
C LEU A 45 -1.58 -4.42 -3.97
N MET A 46 -2.43 -4.81 -4.91
CA MET A 46 -2.09 -5.81 -5.94
C MET A 46 -2.59 -5.36 -7.30
N LYS A 47 -1.85 -5.73 -8.35
CA LYS A 47 -2.35 -5.61 -9.72
C LYS A 47 -3.55 -6.55 -9.89
N ASN A 48 -4.52 -6.13 -10.68
CA ASN A 48 -5.78 -6.83 -10.87
C ASN A 48 -5.54 -8.32 -11.20
N ASP A 49 -6.14 -9.20 -10.39
CA ASP A 49 -6.27 -10.62 -10.69
C ASP A 49 -7.76 -10.92 -10.77
N SER A 50 -8.28 -10.82 -12.01
CA SER A 50 -9.50 -11.44 -12.55
C SER A 50 -10.81 -11.36 -11.76
N SER A 51 -10.90 -10.57 -10.71
CA SER A 51 -11.97 -10.69 -9.73
C SER A 51 -12.48 -9.30 -9.35
N THR A 52 -13.79 -9.13 -9.52
CA THR A 52 -14.53 -7.87 -9.33
C THR A 52 -14.60 -7.54 -7.85
N PHE A 53 -13.58 -6.85 -7.34
CA PHE A 53 -13.56 -6.38 -5.97
C PHE A 53 -14.04 -4.92 -5.90
N GLU A 54 -14.81 -4.60 -4.87
CA GLU A 54 -15.39 -3.25 -4.69
C GLU A 54 -14.32 -2.19 -4.37
N ASN A 55 -13.14 -2.61 -3.89
CA ASN A 55 -12.07 -1.72 -3.42
C ASN A 55 -10.98 -1.48 -4.48
N GLU A 56 -11.39 -1.14 -5.70
CA GLU A 56 -10.48 -0.82 -6.79
C GLU A 56 -10.16 0.68 -6.85
N THR A 57 -8.90 1.01 -7.13
CA THR A 57 -8.41 2.39 -7.26
C THR A 57 -7.44 2.51 -8.43
N ILE A 58 -7.21 3.74 -8.87
CA ILE A 58 -6.29 4.06 -9.96
C ILE A 58 -5.01 4.66 -9.38
N ILE A 59 -3.86 4.23 -9.91
CA ILE A 59 -2.58 4.88 -9.62
C ILE A 59 -2.56 6.26 -10.30
N SER A 60 -2.41 7.32 -9.52
CA SER A 60 -2.39 8.68 -10.06
C SER A 60 -1.17 8.93 -10.96
N SER A 61 -1.19 9.99 -11.75
CA SER A 61 -0.03 10.45 -12.53
C SER A 61 1.22 10.66 -11.68
N LYS A 62 1.05 11.06 -10.41
CA LYS A 62 2.13 11.25 -9.43
C LYS A 62 2.58 9.96 -8.75
N GLY A 63 1.95 8.82 -9.03
CA GLY A 63 2.24 7.54 -8.39
C GLY A 63 1.66 7.41 -7.00
N THR A 64 0.61 8.17 -6.69
CA THR A 64 -0.14 8.05 -5.44
C THR A 64 -1.35 7.15 -5.64
N VAL A 65 -1.84 6.62 -4.53
CA VAL A 65 -3.03 5.76 -4.50
C VAL A 65 -3.88 6.15 -3.30
N THR A 66 -5.19 6.17 -3.48
CA THR A 66 -6.13 6.47 -2.40
C THR A 66 -6.47 5.18 -1.67
N ILE A 67 -6.32 5.18 -0.35
CA ILE A 67 -6.77 4.09 0.52
C ILE A 67 -8.17 4.45 1.04
N PRO A 68 -9.21 3.66 0.73
CA PRO A 68 -10.57 3.89 1.22
C PRO A 68 -10.62 4.01 2.74
N SER A 69 -11.52 4.84 3.27
CA SER A 69 -11.72 5.04 4.71
C SER A 69 -12.05 3.74 5.43
N GLU A 70 -12.85 2.88 4.81
CA GLU A 70 -13.28 1.59 5.35
C GLU A 70 -12.06 0.71 5.62
N ILE A 71 -11.15 0.61 4.63
CA ILE A 71 -9.92 -0.17 4.75
C ILE A 71 -9.00 0.42 5.84
N ARG A 72 -8.92 1.75 5.93
CA ARG A 72 -8.11 2.43 6.95
C ARG A 72 -8.63 2.17 8.36
N ASN A 73 -9.93 2.32 8.57
CA ASN A 73 -10.59 2.06 9.85
C ASN A 73 -10.41 0.60 10.28
N LEU A 74 -10.48 -0.36 9.34
CA LEU A 74 -10.23 -1.77 9.62
C LEU A 74 -8.79 -2.07 10.05
N CYS A 75 -7.83 -1.24 9.65
CA CYS A 75 -6.42 -1.40 10.01
C CYS A 75 -6.00 -0.52 11.20
N ASP A 76 -6.92 0.26 11.77
CA ASP A 76 -6.61 1.29 12.77
C ASP A 76 -5.55 2.30 12.27
N ILE A 77 -5.67 2.70 10.99
CA ILE A 77 -4.74 3.64 10.34
C ILE A 77 -5.40 5.01 10.16
N ASP A 78 -4.83 6.02 10.81
CA ASP A 78 -5.25 7.40 10.74
C ASP A 78 -4.52 8.21 9.67
N VAL A 79 -5.15 9.29 9.21
CA VAL A 79 -4.48 10.24 8.32
C VAL A 79 -3.32 10.93 9.04
N GLY A 80 -2.23 11.17 8.33
CA GLY A 80 -1.02 11.77 8.90
C GLY A 80 -0.02 10.78 9.45
N GLU A 81 -0.40 9.50 9.61
CA GLU A 81 0.49 8.46 10.09
C GLU A 81 1.59 8.10 9.10
N LYS A 82 2.65 7.51 9.65
CA LYS A 82 3.81 7.04 8.92
C LYS A 82 3.72 5.53 8.77
N LEU A 83 3.46 5.07 7.56
CA LEU A 83 3.34 3.66 7.23
C LEU A 83 4.68 3.12 6.75
N LYS A 84 5.06 1.93 7.22
CA LYS A 84 6.11 1.13 6.59
C LYS A 84 5.59 0.59 5.27
N ILE A 85 6.42 0.64 4.23
CA ILE A 85 6.12 0.07 2.92
C ILE A 85 7.06 -1.09 2.60
N ASP A 86 6.49 -2.25 2.38
CA ASP A 86 7.17 -3.47 1.93
C ASP A 86 6.60 -3.89 0.55
N TRP A 87 7.38 -4.59 -0.25
CA TRP A 87 6.92 -5.08 -1.56
C TRP A 87 7.45 -6.48 -1.86
N ASN A 88 6.67 -7.24 -2.62
CA ASN A 88 7.02 -8.57 -3.09
C ASN A 88 6.90 -8.62 -4.62
N GLU A 89 8.04 -8.80 -5.30
CA GLU A 89 8.14 -8.81 -6.76
C GLU A 89 7.50 -10.07 -7.38
N ALA A 90 7.60 -11.22 -6.72
CA ALA A 90 6.98 -12.47 -7.19
C ALA A 90 5.45 -12.42 -7.10
N MET A 91 4.90 -11.78 -6.07
CA MET A 91 3.46 -11.64 -5.86
C MET A 91 2.86 -10.36 -6.46
N GLN A 92 3.68 -9.50 -7.09
CA GLN A 92 3.26 -8.19 -7.60
C GLN A 92 2.47 -7.36 -6.56
N LYS A 93 2.94 -7.39 -5.31
CA LYS A 93 2.22 -6.88 -4.15
C LYS A 93 3.00 -5.80 -3.40
N ILE A 94 2.30 -4.76 -2.94
CA ILE A 94 2.80 -3.78 -1.98
C ILE A 94 2.01 -3.95 -0.69
N THR A 95 2.68 -3.85 0.46
CA THR A 95 2.07 -3.93 1.79
C THR A 95 2.42 -2.68 2.58
N PHE A 96 1.40 -2.04 3.17
CA PHE A 96 1.56 -0.96 4.15
C PHE A 96 1.18 -1.47 5.53
N SER A 97 1.95 -1.09 6.53
CA SER A 97 1.71 -1.44 7.94
C SER A 97 2.16 -0.31 8.85
N LEU A 98 1.57 -0.19 10.04
CA LEU A 98 2.14 0.70 11.06
C LEU A 98 3.49 0.15 11.53
N PRO A 99 4.45 1.04 11.88
CA PRO A 99 5.81 0.63 12.25
C PRO A 99 5.84 -0.36 13.42
N ASP A 100 4.87 -0.27 14.34
CA ASP A 100 4.83 -1.03 15.59
C ASP A 100 4.12 -2.39 15.47
N HIS A 101 3.39 -2.65 14.37
CA HIS A 101 2.67 -3.91 14.16
C HIS A 101 3.56 -5.11 13.79
N MET A 102 4.86 -4.90 13.58
CA MET A 102 5.80 -5.97 13.18
C MET A 102 6.51 -6.65 14.37
N SER A 103 6.22 -6.26 15.62
CA SER A 103 6.86 -6.83 16.81
C SER A 103 6.36 -8.24 17.20
N THR A 104 5.42 -8.85 16.47
CA THR A 104 4.81 -10.14 16.85
C THR A 104 4.83 -11.24 15.78
N LEU A 105 5.71 -11.18 14.79
CA LEU A 105 5.99 -12.32 13.89
C LEU A 105 7.40 -12.87 14.13
N SER A 106 7.65 -13.29 15.37
CA SER A 106 8.70 -14.24 15.72
C SER A 106 8.20 -15.08 16.90
N SER A 107 7.49 -16.16 16.58
CA SER A 107 7.19 -17.28 17.48
C SER A 107 7.00 -18.53 16.63
#